data_AF-A0A928MB48-F1
#
_entry.id   AF-A0A928MB48-F1
#
_cell.length_a   1.000
_cell.length_b   1.000
_cell.length_c   1.000
_cell.angle_alpha   90.00
_cell.angle_beta   90.00
_cell.angle_gamma   90.00
#
_symmetry.space_group_name_H-M   'P 1'
#
loop_
_entity.id
_entity.type
_entity.pdbx_description
1 polymer ?
#
loop_
_entity_poly.entity_id
_entity_poly.type
_entity_poly.pdbx_seq_one_letter_code
_entity_poly.pdbx_strand_id
1 'polypeptide(L)' 'MKKYLSKLNSRKLWAAVVGLIAGLAVVFGIDESIINTVAGAVVSAASVVAYIITEGKIDIAALGVNRREEE' A
#
# COMPACT_ATOMS: atom_id res chain seq x y z
N MET A 1 16.85 8.60 -16.29
CA MET A 1 16.58 8.08 -14.92
C MET A 1 15.08 7.83 -14.64
N LYS A 2 14.17 8.82 -14.83
CA LYS A 2 12.73 8.69 -14.49
C LYS A 2 11.97 7.49 -15.11
N LYS A 3 12.36 7.05 -16.32
CA LYS A 3 11.72 5.93 -17.07
C LYS A 3 11.93 4.54 -16.44
N TYR A 4 13.00 4.35 -15.66
CA TYR A 4 13.26 3.08 -14.97
C TYR A 4 12.50 3.02 -13.63
N LEU A 5 12.45 4.14 -12.90
CA LEU A 5 11.68 4.27 -11.66
C LEU A 5 10.17 4.03 -11.86
N SER A 6 9.59 4.48 -12.99
CA SER A 6 8.17 4.21 -13.29
C SER A 6 7.87 2.74 -13.54
N LYS A 7 8.85 1.96 -14.02
CA LYS A 7 8.69 0.50 -14.23
C LYS A 7 8.68 -0.27 -12.92
N LEU A 8 9.46 0.16 -11.94
CA LEU A 8 9.51 -0.43 -10.60
C LEU A 8 8.19 -0.23 -9.83
N ASN A 9 7.37 0.75 -10.23
CA ASN A 9 6.05 0.98 -9.64
C ASN A 9 4.90 0.33 -10.42
N SER A 10 5.20 -0.59 -11.36
CA SER A 10 4.18 -1.26 -12.15
C SER A 10 3.46 -2.35 -11.35
N ARG A 11 2.12 -2.35 -11.37
CA ARG A 11 1.28 -3.38 -10.74
C ARG A 11 1.68 -4.81 -11.14
N LYS A 12 2.10 -5.00 -12.40
CA LYS A 12 2.53 -6.31 -12.92
C LYS A 12 3.83 -6.79 -12.26
N LEU A 13 4.76 -5.87 -11.97
CA LEU A 13 6.02 -6.20 -11.31
C LEU A 13 5.77 -6.55 -9.84
N TRP A 14 4.96 -5.75 -9.14
CA TRP A 14 4.60 -6.03 -7.74
C TRP A 14 3.83 -7.35 -7.58
N ALA A 15 2.90 -7.67 -8.48
CA ALA A 15 2.22 -8.96 -8.45
C ALA A 15 3.20 -10.15 -8.59
N ALA A 16 4.17 -10.03 -9.50
CA ALA A 16 5.21 -11.05 -9.68
C ALA A 16 6.10 -11.19 -8.44
N VAL A 17 6.49 -10.07 -7.80
CA VAL A 17 7.30 -10.07 -6.57
C VAL A 17 6.54 -10.71 -5.41
N VAL A 18 5.27 -10.35 -5.21
CA VAL A 18 4.44 -10.95 -4.15
C VAL A 18 4.26 -12.45 -4.37
N GLY A 19 3.98 -12.86 -5.61
CA GLY A 19 3.86 -14.29 -5.96
C GLY A 19 5.17 -15.06 -5.73
N LEU A 20 6.31 -14.46 -6.05
CA LEU A 20 7.63 -15.04 -5.78
C LEU A 20 7.87 -15.22 -4.28
N ILE A 21 7.62 -14.19 -3.47
CA ILE A 21 7.80 -14.25 -2.01
C ILE A 21 6.89 -15.31 -1.39
N ALA A 22 5.62 -15.36 -1.81
CA ALA A 22 4.67 -16.36 -1.34
C ALA A 22 5.11 -17.78 -1.72
N GLY A 23 5.57 -17.99 -2.96
CA GLY A 23 6.10 -19.28 -3.41
C GLY A 23 7.35 -19.71 -2.62
N LEU A 24 8.27 -18.78 -2.35
CA LEU A 24 9.45 -19.05 -1.52
C LEU A 24 9.05 -19.43 -0.09
N ALA A 25 8.08 -18.73 0.50
CA ALA A 25 7.59 -19.06 1.84
C ALA A 25 7.08 -20.51 1.91
N VAL A 26 6.34 -20.96 0.89
CA VAL A 26 5.87 -22.34 0.79
C VAL A 26 7.04 -23.33 0.62
N VAL A 27 7.99 -23.04 -0.28
CA VAL A 27 9.14 -23.94 -0.54
C VAL A 27 10.04 -24.10 0.68
N PHE A 28 10.23 -23.05 1.47
CA PHE A 28 11.00 -23.10 2.72
C PHE A 28 10.22 -23.70 3.90
N GLY A 29 8.96 -24.10 3.70
CA GLY A 29 8.13 -24.72 4.72
C GLY A 29 7.77 -23.76 5.86
N ILE A 30 7.61 -22.46 5.56
CA ILE A 30 7.14 -21.50 6.55
C ILE A 30 5.73 -21.90 6.99
N ASP A 31 5.53 -21.95 8.30
CA ASP A 31 4.25 -22.34 8.89
C ASP A 31 3.13 -21.37 8.46
N GLU A 32 1.96 -21.95 8.16
CA GLU A 32 0.81 -21.19 7.66
C GLU A 32 0.33 -20.14 8.67
N SER A 33 0.45 -20.40 9.98
CA SER A 33 0.08 -19.43 11.02
C SER A 33 0.98 -18.19 10.99
N ILE A 34 2.27 -18.36 10.67
CA ILE A 34 3.22 -17.25 10.52
C ILE A 34 2.87 -16.45 9.26
N ILE A 35 2.60 -17.13 8.13
CA ILE A 35 2.21 -16.49 6.88
C ILE A 35 0.95 -15.63 7.08
N ASN A 36 -0.09 -16.22 7.70
CA ASN A 36 -1.34 -15.54 7.97
C ASN A 36 -1.16 -14.35 8.93
N THR A 37 -0.33 -14.51 9.97
CA THR A 37 -0.04 -13.43 10.92
C THR A 37 0.66 -12.25 10.24
N VAL A 38 1.70 -12.52 9.45
CA VAL A 38 2.45 -11.48 8.73
C VAL A 38 1.57 -10.79 7.69
N ALA A 39 0.80 -11.56 6.92
CA ALA A 39 -0.14 -11.01 5.94
C ALA A 39 -1.18 -10.10 6.62
N GLY A 40 -1.78 -10.55 7.73
CA GLY A 40 -2.74 -9.78 8.51
C GLY A 40 -2.15 -8.50 9.10
N ALA A 41 -0.91 -8.56 9.60
CA ALA A 41 -0.20 -7.38 10.13
C ALA A 41 0.05 -6.33 9.03
N VAL A 42 0.53 -6.77 7.86
CA VAL A 42 0.79 -5.89 6.71
C VAL A 42 -0.50 -5.23 6.23
N VAL A 43 -1.58 -5.99 6.07
CA VAL A 43 -2.89 -5.47 5.63
C VAL A 43 -3.47 -4.48 6.64
N SER A 44 -3.40 -4.80 7.94
CA SER A 44 -3.87 -3.92 9.01
C SER A 44 -3.13 -2.59 9.02
N ALA A 45 -1.80 -2.63 8.96
CA ALA A 45 -0.97 -1.41 8.93
C ALA A 45 -1.24 -0.58 7.66
N ALA A 46 -1.32 -1.23 6.50
CA ALA A 46 -1.61 -0.56 5.23
C ALA A 46 -2.97 0.15 5.25
N SER A 47 -3.98 -0.47 5.88
CA SER A 47 -5.32 0.12 6.04
C SER A 47 -5.28 1.43 6.83
N VAL A 48 -4.63 1.43 7.99
CA VAL A 48 -4.51 2.62 8.84
C VAL A 48 -3.75 3.74 8.12
N VAL A 49 -2.63 3.42 7.47
CA VAL A 49 -1.85 4.41 6.71
C VAL A 49 -2.67 4.98 5.56
N ALA A 50 -3.40 4.13 4.81
CA ALA A 50 -4.24 4.58 3.71
C ALA A 50 -5.38 5.50 4.19
N TYR A 51 -5.98 5.21 5.34
CA TYR A 51 -7.01 6.04 5.96
C TYR A 51 -6.46 7.43 6.30
N ILE A 52 -5.35 7.50 7.04
CA ILE A 52 -4.72 8.78 7.45
C ILE A 52 -4.37 9.65 6.23
N ILE A 53 -3.79 9.05 5.18
CA ILE A 53 -3.46 9.79 3.95
C ILE A 53 -4.73 10.30 3.25
N THR A 54 -5.79 9.50 3.25
CA THR A 54 -7.06 9.88 2.61
C THR A 54 -7.74 11.00 3.37
N GLU A 55 -7.79 10.91 4.69
CA GLU A 55 -8.35 11.95 5.57
C GLU A 55 -7.58 13.26 5.42
N GLY A 56 -6.25 13.24 5.50
CA GLY A 56 -5.44 14.44 5.29
C GLY A 56 -5.65 15.10 3.92
N LYS A 57 -5.91 14.32 2.86
CA LYS A 57 -6.27 14.87 1.54
C LYS A 57 -7.66 15.52 1.52
N ILE A 58 -8.62 14.95 2.25
CA ILE A 58 -9.97 15.49 2.39
C ILE A 58 -9.92 16.80 3.16
N ASP A 59 -9.15 16.87 4.25
CA ASP A 59 -9.00 18.10 5.05
C ASP A 59 -8.41 19.25 4.23
N ILE A 60 -7.37 18.99 3.45
CA ILE A 60 -6.77 19.99 2.55
C ILE A 60 -7.81 20.49 1.53
N ALA A 61 -8.61 19.58 0.97
CA ALA A 61 -9.65 19.95 0.01
C ALA A 61 -10.75 20.81 0.65
N ALA A 62 -11.17 20.49 1.87
CA ALA A 62 -12.17 21.25 2.61
C ALA A 62 -11.71 22.68 2.93
N LEU A 63 -10.44 22.87 3.34
CA LEU A 63 -9.86 24.20 3.56
C LEU A 63 -9.89 25.07 2.29
N GLY A 64 -9.68 24.48 1.11
CA GLY A 64 -9.75 25.17 -0.18
C GLY A 64 -11.17 25.44 -0.69
N VAL A 65 -12.19 24.79 -0.12
CA VAL A 65 -13.60 25.11 -0.37
C VAL A 65 -14.03 26.29 0.51
N ASN A 66 -13.73 26.25 1.81
CA ASN A 66 -14.07 27.33 2.75
C ASN A 66 -13.51 28.68 2.31
N ARG A 67 -12.24 28.72 1.84
CA ARG A 67 -11.60 29.94 1.35
C ARG A 67 -12.28 30.55 0.11
N ARG A 68 -12.96 29.74 -0.71
CA ARG A 68 -13.68 30.21 -1.91
C ARG A 68 -15.09 30.70 -1.63
N GLU A 69 -15.66 30.38 -0.47
CA GLU A 69 -16.94 30.94 -0.02
C GLU A 69 -16.77 32.27 0.73
N GLU A 70 -15.55 32.54 1.22
CA GLU A 70 -15.18 33.80 1.88
C GLU A 70 -14.69 34.90 0.89
N GLU A 71 -14.41 34.55 -0.37
CA GLU A 71 -14.07 35.46 -1.49
C GLU A 71 -15.30 35.77 -2.37
#